data_AF-A0A0S8L3G5-F1
#
_entry.id   AF-A0A0S8L3G5-F1
#
_cell.length_a   1.000
_cell.length_b   1.000
_cell.length_c   1.000
_cell.angle_alpha   90.00
_cell.angle_beta   90.00
_cell.angle_gamma   90.00
#
_symmetry.space_group_name_H-M   'P 1'
#
loop_
_entity.id
_entity.type
_entity.pdbx_description
1 polymer ?
#
loop_
_entity_poly.entity_id
_entity_poly.type
_entity_poly.pdbx_seq_one_letter_code
_entity_poly.pdbx_strand_id
1 'polypeptide(L)'
;MFVGVLLALAVHPAGAVEKVSLQALFKDKAIVVIDGKRRVLKSGEPSPEGVRLKATDTQQETATLEVDGKERTIRLGTVVSSFARAPDKGKVTLYPNGKHFYADGTINSVPVRFVVDTGATTIAMNSREARRIGIDYKRFGVPGVSSTAGGFVRTYSLKLERVELGEIVLFNVDAGVVEGGFPQDILLGMSFLGQLDMQQYVDRMELMQR
;
A
#
# COMPACT_ATOMS: atom_id res chain seq x y z
N MET A 1 -60.19 23.58 -6.49
CA MET A 1 -58.81 23.25 -6.89
C MET A 1 -57.86 23.79 -5.82
N PHE A 2 -57.43 22.94 -4.88
CA PHE A 2 -56.41 23.31 -3.89
C PHE A 2 -55.07 22.75 -4.38
N VAL A 3 -54.14 23.63 -4.75
CA VAL A 3 -52.76 23.26 -5.08
C VAL A 3 -51.97 23.23 -3.78
N GLY A 4 -51.69 22.03 -3.28
CA GLY A 4 -50.78 21.81 -2.16
C GLY A 4 -49.34 21.97 -2.62
N VAL A 5 -48.66 23.02 -2.14
CA VAL A 5 -47.22 23.19 -2.30
C VAL A 5 -46.54 22.24 -1.32
N LEU A 6 -46.00 21.13 -1.82
CA LEU A 6 -45.10 20.27 -1.05
C LEU A 6 -43.75 21.01 -0.90
N LEU A 7 -43.45 21.45 0.33
CA LEU A 7 -42.15 21.96 0.70
C LEU A 7 -41.19 20.76 0.82
N ALA A 8 -40.43 20.48 -0.24
CA ALA A 8 -39.38 19.48 -0.21
C ALA A 8 -38.23 19.98 0.69
N LEU A 9 -38.10 19.39 1.88
CA LEU A 9 -36.93 19.53 2.75
C LEU A 9 -35.70 19.03 1.98
N ALA A 10 -34.81 19.96 1.63
CA ALA A 10 -33.52 19.65 1.03
C ALA A 10 -32.66 18.88 2.06
N VAL A 11 -32.59 17.56 1.89
CA VAL A 11 -31.59 16.71 2.55
C VAL A 11 -30.24 17.14 2.00
N HIS A 12 -29.48 17.91 2.80
CA HIS A 12 -28.11 18.25 2.45
C HIS A 12 -27.29 16.96 2.51
N PRO A 13 -26.45 16.66 1.50
CA PRO A 13 -25.47 15.59 1.64
C PRO A 13 -24.56 15.97 2.81
N ALA A 14 -24.54 15.12 3.84
CA ALA A 14 -23.57 15.23 4.91
C ALA A 14 -22.18 15.26 4.26
N GLY A 15 -21.42 16.33 4.51
CA GLY A 15 -20.06 16.44 4.00
C GLY A 15 -19.26 15.23 4.45
N ALA A 16 -18.49 14.64 3.54
CA ALA A 16 -17.63 13.51 3.86
C ALA A 16 -16.70 13.91 5.01
N VAL A 17 -16.69 13.11 6.07
CA VAL A 17 -15.81 13.33 7.22
C VAL A 17 -14.36 13.16 6.76
N GLU A 18 -13.52 14.17 6.92
CA GLU A 18 -12.12 14.12 6.48
C GLU A 18 -11.23 13.58 7.59
N LYS A 19 -11.44 14.06 8.82
CA LYS A 19 -10.53 13.84 9.96
C LYS A 19 -11.29 13.49 11.23
N VAL A 20 -10.89 12.39 11.88
CA VAL A 20 -11.33 12.04 13.24
C VAL A 20 -10.15 11.68 14.11
N SER A 21 -10.12 12.20 15.33
CA SER A 21 -9.15 11.79 16.36
C SER A 21 -9.86 11.36 17.65
N LEU A 22 -9.37 10.31 18.29
CA LEU A 22 -9.84 9.87 19.60
C LEU A 22 -9.07 10.61 20.71
N GLN A 23 -9.78 11.40 21.52
CA GLN A 23 -9.20 12.21 22.60
C GLN A 23 -9.44 11.65 24.00
N ALA A 24 -10.54 10.94 24.22
CA ALA A 24 -10.79 10.24 25.48
C ALA A 24 -11.66 9.01 25.23
N LEU A 25 -11.47 7.97 26.05
CA LEU A 25 -12.18 6.72 25.95
C LEU A 25 -12.79 6.34 27.30
N PHE A 26 -14.04 5.90 27.29
CA PHE A 26 -14.78 5.37 28.43
C PHE A 26 -15.41 4.03 28.05
N LYS A 27 -16.06 3.37 29.02
CA LYS A 27 -16.69 2.06 28.79
C LYS A 27 -17.77 2.08 27.71
N ASP A 28 -18.56 3.15 27.60
CA ASP A 28 -19.70 3.26 26.67
C ASP A 28 -19.65 4.52 25.79
N LYS A 29 -18.58 5.31 25.91
CA LYS A 29 -18.45 6.63 25.28
C LYS A 29 -17.04 6.89 24.80
N ALA A 30 -16.93 7.77 23.81
CA ALA A 30 -15.67 8.31 23.32
C ALA A 30 -15.79 9.81 23.12
N ILE A 31 -14.74 10.55 23.46
CA ILE A 31 -14.59 11.95 23.04
C ILE A 31 -13.72 11.93 21.80
N VAL A 32 -14.28 12.41 20.70
CA VAL A 32 -13.61 12.50 19.42
C VAL A 32 -13.59 13.95 18.94
N VAL A 33 -12.67 14.26 18.04
CA VAL A 33 -12.72 15.50 17.25
C VAL A 33 -12.94 15.11 15.81
N ILE A 34 -14.05 15.54 15.23
CA ILE A 34 -14.47 15.30 13.85
C ILE A 34 -14.36 16.62 13.09
N ASP A 35 -13.47 16.71 12.10
CA ASP A 35 -13.22 17.92 11.31
C ASP A 35 -13.05 19.19 12.17
N GLY A 36 -12.29 19.05 13.27
CA GLY A 36 -12.02 20.12 14.24
C GLY A 36 -13.11 20.33 15.30
N LYS A 37 -14.28 19.68 15.18
CA LYS A 37 -15.38 19.78 16.14
C LYS A 37 -15.32 18.66 17.17
N ARG A 38 -15.22 19.02 18.45
CA ARG A 38 -15.27 18.05 19.55
C ARG A 38 -16.68 17.47 19.69
N ARG A 39 -16.79 16.14 19.64
CA ARG A 39 -18.03 15.38 19.82
C ARG A 39 -17.86 14.36 20.94
N VAL A 40 -18.94 14.14 21.68
CA VAL A 40 -19.07 12.98 22.58
C VAL A 40 -19.93 11.97 21.83
N LEU A 41 -19.36 10.82 21.51
CA LEU A 41 -20.09 9.71 20.92
C LEU A 41 -20.48 8.74 22.03
N LYS A 42 -21.74 8.33 22.03
CA LYS A 42 -22.26 7.25 22.86
C LYS A 42 -22.54 6.06 21.95
N SER A 43 -22.26 4.85 22.45
CA SER A 43 -22.40 3.63 21.64
C SER A 43 -23.80 3.54 21.02
N GLY A 44 -23.86 3.34 19.70
CA GLY A 44 -25.10 3.18 18.93
C GLY A 44 -25.75 4.46 18.40
N GLU A 45 -25.36 5.66 18.88
CA GLU A 45 -25.93 6.94 18.45
C GLU A 45 -25.01 7.64 17.42
N PRO A 46 -25.51 8.07 16.25
CA PRO A 46 -24.72 8.82 15.28
C PRO A 46 -24.51 10.28 15.71
N SER A 47 -23.34 10.82 15.39
CA SER A 47 -23.08 12.26 15.40
C SER A 47 -23.79 12.98 14.23
N PRO A 48 -23.93 14.32 14.28
CA PRO A 48 -24.41 15.11 13.15
C PRO A 48 -23.59 14.93 11.86
N GLU A 49 -22.31 14.61 12.01
CA GLU A 49 -21.38 14.29 10.92
C GLU A 49 -21.49 12.83 10.42
N GLY A 50 -22.41 12.03 10.96
CA GLY A 50 -22.64 10.65 10.52
C GLY A 50 -21.73 9.59 11.16
N VAL A 51 -20.79 9.98 12.02
CA VAL A 51 -19.89 9.06 12.75
C VAL A 51 -20.62 8.39 13.92
N ARG A 52 -20.57 7.06 14.02
CA ARG A 52 -21.15 6.27 15.12
C ARG A 52 -20.07 5.55 15.92
N LEU A 53 -20.24 5.44 17.23
CA LEU A 53 -19.42 4.57 18.08
C LEU A 53 -20.03 3.16 18.12
N LYS A 54 -19.24 2.15 17.75
CA LYS A 54 -19.65 0.73 17.71
C LYS A 54 -19.13 -0.06 18.90
N ALA A 55 -17.88 0.16 19.28
CA ALA A 55 -17.25 -0.53 20.40
C ALA A 55 -16.13 0.31 21.01
N THR A 56 -15.81 0.04 22.27
CA THR A 56 -14.68 0.60 23.01
C THR A 56 -13.89 -0.54 23.65
N ASP A 57 -12.57 -0.44 23.62
CA ASP A 57 -11.66 -1.29 24.39
C ASP A 57 -10.77 -0.39 25.24
N THR A 58 -11.14 -0.27 26.52
CA THR A 58 -10.41 0.57 27.48
C THR A 58 -9.07 -0.03 27.91
N GLN A 59 -8.85 -1.34 27.72
CA GLN A 59 -7.56 -1.97 28.02
C GLN A 59 -6.55 -1.72 26.89
N GLN A 60 -7.02 -1.73 25.65
CA GLN A 60 -6.19 -1.46 24.47
C GLN A 60 -6.17 0.03 24.05
N GLU A 61 -6.94 0.87 24.75
CA GLU A 61 -7.12 2.30 24.46
C GLU A 61 -7.64 2.55 23.02
N THR A 62 -8.58 1.72 22.56
CA THR A 62 -9.15 1.81 21.22
C THR A 62 -10.67 1.99 21.18
N ALA A 63 -11.18 2.59 20.11
CA ALA A 63 -12.60 2.67 19.80
C ALA A 63 -12.86 2.30 18.34
N THR A 64 -13.90 1.51 18.08
CA THR A 64 -14.38 1.22 16.72
C THR A 64 -15.47 2.21 16.37
N LEU A 65 -15.22 3.03 15.34
CA LEU A 65 -16.16 4.01 14.79
C LEU A 65 -16.67 3.54 13.43
N GLU A 66 -17.93 3.82 13.13
CA GLU A 66 -18.51 3.64 11.80
C GLU A 66 -18.68 5.01 11.14
N VAL A 67 -18.16 5.17 9.92
CA VAL A 67 -18.28 6.38 9.09
C VAL A 67 -18.64 5.93 7.68
N ASP A 68 -19.72 6.47 7.12
CA ASP A 68 -20.24 6.07 5.79
C ASP A 68 -20.42 4.55 5.64
N GLY A 69 -20.89 3.88 6.70
CA GLY A 69 -21.11 2.43 6.73
C GLY A 69 -19.85 1.58 6.84
N LYS A 70 -18.66 2.19 6.99
CA LYS A 70 -17.39 1.48 7.19
C LYS A 70 -16.92 1.58 8.63
N GLU A 71 -16.63 0.44 9.24
CA GLU A 71 -16.06 0.38 10.60
C GLU A 71 -14.53 0.56 10.58
N ARG A 72 -14.02 1.33 11.55
CA ARG A 72 -12.61 1.66 11.72
C ARG A 72 -12.26 1.71 13.21
N THR A 73 -11.22 0.99 13.61
CA THR A 73 -10.69 1.04 14.98
C THR A 73 -9.61 2.12 15.08
N ILE A 74 -9.74 3.01 16.05
CA ILE A 74 -8.85 4.16 16.30
C ILE A 74 -8.27 4.03 17.70
N ARG A 75 -6.98 4.34 17.86
CA ARG A 75 -6.30 4.39 19.16
C ARG A 75 -6.33 5.82 19.73
N LEU A 76 -6.40 5.91 21.05
CA LEU A 76 -6.33 7.17 21.79
C LEU A 76 -5.07 7.97 21.40
N GLY A 77 -5.23 9.28 21.20
CA GLY A 77 -4.14 10.18 20.80
C GLY A 77 -3.74 10.10 19.32
N THR A 78 -4.31 9.17 18.54
CA THR A 78 -4.07 9.07 17.10
C THR A 78 -5.06 9.94 16.33
N VAL A 79 -4.55 10.64 15.32
CA VAL A 79 -5.32 11.43 14.38
C VAL A 79 -5.45 10.64 13.08
N VAL A 80 -6.66 10.28 12.70
CA VAL A 80 -6.95 9.65 11.40
C VAL A 80 -7.41 10.75 10.46
N SER A 81 -6.53 11.22 9.58
CA SER A 81 -6.76 12.31 8.62
C SER A 81 -7.30 11.84 7.26
N SER A 82 -7.92 10.67 7.22
CA SER A 82 -8.54 10.12 6.01
C SER A 82 -9.56 9.05 6.38
N PHE A 83 -10.78 9.46 6.71
CA PHE A 83 -11.95 8.58 6.55
C PHE A 83 -12.36 8.47 5.07
N ALA A 84 -11.75 9.29 4.22
CA ALA A 84 -11.77 9.19 2.76
C ALA A 84 -11.09 7.89 2.28
N ARG A 85 -11.90 6.85 2.06
CA ARG A 85 -11.51 5.54 1.48
C ARG A 85 -10.44 4.82 2.32
N ALA A 86 -10.34 3.50 2.21
CA ALA A 86 -9.05 2.91 2.55
C ALA A 86 -8.03 3.53 1.57
N PRO A 87 -6.75 3.71 1.90
CA PRO A 87 -5.76 3.63 0.84
C PRO A 87 -6.12 2.35 0.06
N ASP A 88 -6.42 2.47 -1.24
CA ASP A 88 -6.64 1.29 -2.08
C ASP A 88 -5.35 0.49 -1.89
N LYS A 89 -5.41 -0.60 -1.11
CA LYS A 89 -4.22 -1.32 -0.65
C LYS A 89 -3.27 -1.51 -1.82
N GLY A 90 -2.17 -0.75 -1.81
CA GLY A 90 -1.11 -0.87 -2.78
C GLY A 90 -1.56 -0.84 -4.24
N LYS A 91 -2.30 0.18 -4.69
CA LYS A 91 -2.44 0.44 -6.14
C LYS A 91 -1.30 1.32 -6.64
N VAL A 92 -0.58 0.85 -7.66
CA VAL A 92 0.44 1.61 -8.39
C VAL A 92 0.06 1.66 -9.86
N THR A 93 0.03 2.86 -10.44
CA THR A 93 -0.18 3.07 -11.87
C THR A 93 1.14 3.48 -12.52
N LEU A 94 1.58 2.71 -13.51
CA LEU A 94 2.80 2.93 -14.27
C LEU A 94 2.45 3.35 -15.69
N TYR A 95 3.23 4.27 -16.24
CA TYR A 95 3.13 4.69 -17.65
C TYR A 95 4.34 4.14 -18.42
N PRO A 96 4.14 3.72 -19.68
CA PRO A 96 5.22 3.18 -20.48
C PRO A 96 6.25 4.28 -20.80
N ASN A 97 7.53 3.91 -20.78
CA ASN A 97 8.62 4.71 -21.32
C ASN A 97 9.33 3.88 -22.39
N GLY A 98 9.10 4.23 -23.66
CA GLY A 98 9.50 3.39 -24.78
C GLY A 98 8.73 2.07 -24.79
N LYS A 99 9.46 0.95 -24.70
CA LYS A 99 8.87 -0.41 -24.73
C LYS A 99 8.66 -1.03 -23.35
N HIS A 100 9.06 -0.33 -22.29
CA HIS A 100 9.11 -0.88 -20.94
C HIS A 100 8.31 -0.03 -19.95
N PHE A 101 7.79 -0.68 -18.92
CA PHE A 101 7.28 0.00 -17.75
C PHE A 101 8.38 0.08 -16.70
N TYR A 102 8.55 1.27 -16.13
CA TYR A 102 9.49 1.50 -15.05
C TYR A 102 8.73 1.77 -13.77
N ALA A 103 9.27 1.29 -12.66
CA ALA A 103 8.64 1.40 -11.35
C ALA A 103 9.70 1.86 -10.34
N ASP A 104 9.47 3.00 -9.69
CA ASP A 104 10.35 3.49 -8.63
C ASP A 104 9.95 2.86 -7.29
N GLY A 105 10.92 2.33 -6.55
CA GLY A 105 10.66 1.58 -5.33
C GLY A 105 11.88 1.47 -4.43
N THR A 106 11.82 0.56 -3.45
CA THR A 106 12.95 0.29 -2.56
C THR A 106 13.23 -1.20 -2.45
N ILE A 107 14.51 -1.53 -2.25
CA ILE A 107 14.97 -2.84 -1.80
C ILE A 107 15.72 -2.62 -0.49
N ASN A 108 15.28 -3.26 0.58
CA ASN A 108 15.85 -3.10 1.93
C ASN A 108 16.03 -1.62 2.32
N SER A 109 15.01 -0.78 2.02
CA SER A 109 15.00 0.67 2.23
C SER A 109 15.94 1.50 1.33
N VAL A 110 16.65 0.87 0.40
CA VAL A 110 17.50 1.57 -0.58
C VAL A 110 16.68 1.88 -1.85
N PRO A 111 16.63 3.14 -2.31
CA PRO A 111 15.91 3.50 -3.53
C PRO A 111 16.49 2.83 -4.77
N VAL A 112 15.61 2.28 -5.59
CA VAL A 112 15.92 1.66 -6.88
C VAL A 112 14.85 1.99 -7.91
N ARG A 113 15.23 1.87 -9.19
CA ARG A 113 14.29 1.85 -10.30
C ARG A 113 14.27 0.44 -10.88
N PHE A 114 13.07 -0.07 -11.06
CA PHE A 114 12.81 -1.35 -11.68
C PHE A 114 12.37 -1.18 -13.13
N VAL A 115 12.67 -2.20 -13.94
CA VAL A 115 11.97 -2.49 -15.19
C VAL A 115 11.01 -3.64 -14.92
N VAL A 116 9.73 -3.48 -15.25
CA VAL A 116 8.73 -4.56 -15.14
C VAL A 116 9.05 -5.63 -16.19
N ASP A 117 9.29 -6.86 -15.74
CA ASP A 117 9.59 -7.99 -16.61
C ASP A 117 8.83 -9.24 -16.17
N THR A 118 7.71 -9.52 -16.85
CA THR A 118 6.89 -10.71 -16.60
C THR A 118 7.54 -12.01 -17.07
N GLY A 119 8.61 -11.93 -17.86
CA GLY A 119 9.41 -13.09 -18.28
C GLY A 119 10.44 -13.50 -17.22
N ALA A 120 10.80 -12.62 -16.29
CA ALA A 120 11.73 -12.92 -15.21
C ALA A 120 11.02 -13.67 -14.06
N THR A 121 11.52 -14.84 -13.67
CA THR A 121 10.94 -15.62 -12.56
C THR A 121 11.14 -14.95 -11.19
N THR A 122 12.25 -14.25 -11.01
CA THR A 122 12.61 -13.56 -9.75
C THR A 122 13.00 -12.11 -10.02
N ILE A 123 13.10 -11.28 -8.97
CA ILE A 123 13.79 -10.00 -9.08
C ILE A 123 15.23 -10.29 -9.49
N ALA A 124 15.71 -9.68 -10.57
CA ALA A 124 17.05 -9.95 -11.09
C ALA A 124 17.86 -8.67 -11.18
N MET A 125 19.13 -8.72 -10.74
CA MET A 125 20.05 -7.60 -10.83
C MET A 125 21.47 -8.09 -11.14
N ASN A 126 22.30 -7.20 -11.65
CA ASN A 126 23.71 -7.52 -11.86
C ASN A 126 24.53 -7.29 -10.57
N SER A 127 25.78 -7.75 -10.59
CA SER A 127 26.71 -7.61 -9.46
C SER A 127 26.99 -6.15 -9.05
N ARG A 128 26.94 -5.20 -10.00
CA ARG A 128 27.16 -3.77 -9.75
C ARG A 128 26.01 -3.18 -8.95
N GLU A 129 24.77 -3.47 -9.35
CA GLU A 129 23.56 -3.03 -8.66
C GLU A 129 23.48 -3.62 -7.26
N ALA A 130 23.74 -4.92 -7.11
CA ALA A 130 23.77 -5.58 -5.80
C ALA A 130 24.76 -4.88 -4.83
N ARG A 131 25.97 -4.54 -5.31
CA ARG A 131 26.94 -3.77 -4.51
C ARG A 131 26.48 -2.34 -4.24
N ARG A 132 25.90 -1.65 -5.24
CA ARG A 132 25.39 -0.28 -5.11
C ARG A 132 24.35 -0.19 -3.99
N ILE A 133 23.50 -1.20 -3.85
CA ILE A 133 22.42 -1.23 -2.87
C ILE A 133 22.76 -2.02 -1.59
N GLY A 134 24.04 -2.38 -1.40
CA GLY A 134 24.53 -2.98 -0.16
C GLY A 134 24.17 -4.45 0.07
N ILE A 135 23.82 -5.20 -0.98
CA ILE A 135 23.55 -6.64 -0.88
C ILE A 135 24.88 -7.42 -0.96
N ASP A 136 25.23 -8.08 0.14
CA ASP A 136 26.38 -9.00 0.19
C ASP A 136 26.01 -10.41 -0.31
N TYR A 137 25.72 -10.48 -1.62
CA TYR A 137 25.23 -11.70 -2.27
C TYR A 137 26.25 -12.84 -2.29
N LYS A 138 27.55 -12.55 -2.14
CA LYS A 138 28.59 -13.59 -2.10
C LYS A 138 28.63 -14.32 -0.75
N ARG A 139 28.25 -13.61 0.32
CA ARG A 139 28.20 -14.17 1.67
C ARG A 139 26.87 -14.86 1.98
N PHE A 140 25.76 -14.26 1.56
CA PHE A 140 24.42 -14.72 1.94
C PHE A 140 23.65 -15.43 0.81
N GLY A 141 24.12 -15.33 -0.43
CA GLY A 141 23.49 -15.96 -1.58
C GLY A 141 23.95 -17.40 -1.81
N VAL A 142 23.06 -18.21 -2.39
CA VAL A 142 23.35 -19.56 -2.85
C VAL A 142 23.97 -19.49 -4.24
N PRO A 143 25.22 -19.92 -4.44
CA PRO A 143 25.88 -19.85 -5.72
C PRO A 143 25.25 -20.81 -6.74
N GLY A 144 25.20 -20.36 -7.99
CA GLY A 144 24.70 -21.11 -9.13
C GLY A 144 25.42 -20.70 -10.41
N VAL A 145 24.98 -21.30 -11.53
CA VAL A 145 25.50 -21.02 -12.86
C VAL A 145 24.33 -20.93 -13.83
N SER A 146 24.31 -19.91 -14.69
CA SER A 146 23.36 -19.76 -15.78
C SER A 146 24.07 -19.84 -17.12
N SER A 147 23.44 -20.50 -18.10
CA SER A 147 23.91 -20.48 -19.49
C SER A 147 23.40 -19.23 -20.19
N THR A 148 24.29 -18.53 -20.90
CA THR A 148 23.96 -17.36 -21.71
C THR A 148 24.60 -17.49 -23.08
N ALA A 149 24.24 -16.62 -24.02
CA ALA A 149 24.88 -16.56 -25.34
C ALA A 149 26.40 -16.31 -25.26
N GLY A 150 26.90 -15.70 -24.18
CA GLY A 150 28.33 -15.48 -23.92
C GLY A 150 29.01 -16.61 -23.14
N GLY A 151 28.32 -17.73 -22.87
CA GLY A 151 28.79 -18.84 -22.06
C GLY A 151 28.17 -18.86 -20.66
N PHE A 152 28.82 -19.59 -19.75
CA PHE A 152 28.35 -19.76 -18.38
C PHE A 152 28.69 -18.55 -17.52
N VAL A 153 27.68 -18.00 -16.84
CA VAL A 153 27.83 -16.91 -15.88
C VAL A 153 27.48 -17.40 -14.48
N ARG A 154 28.25 -16.96 -13.49
CA ARG A 154 27.96 -17.26 -12.08
C ARG A 154 26.75 -16.44 -11.63
N THR A 155 25.86 -17.08 -10.91
CA THR A 155 24.68 -16.45 -10.32
C THR A 155 24.63 -16.71 -8.83
N TYR A 156 23.85 -15.92 -8.11
CA TYR A 156 23.60 -16.09 -6.69
C TYR A 156 22.12 -15.85 -6.42
N SER A 157 21.45 -16.84 -5.82
CA SER A 157 20.05 -16.72 -5.41
C SER A 157 19.98 -16.34 -3.94
N LEU A 158 19.14 -15.37 -3.60
CA LEU A 158 18.92 -14.93 -2.22
C LEU A 158 17.49 -14.42 -2.02
N LYS A 159 17.17 -14.07 -0.78
CA LYS A 159 15.91 -13.38 -0.44
C LYS A 159 16.19 -11.95 -0.03
N LEU A 160 15.42 -11.03 -0.62
CA LEU A 160 15.37 -9.63 -0.20
C LEU A 160 14.44 -9.54 1.00
N GLU A 161 14.87 -8.85 2.05
CA GLU A 161 14.11 -8.75 3.30
C GLU A 161 12.82 -7.99 3.07
N ARG A 162 12.89 -6.89 2.32
CA ARG A 162 11.76 -6.00 2.05
C ARG A 162 11.89 -5.38 0.66
N VAL A 163 10.82 -5.44 -0.12
CA VAL A 163 10.71 -4.78 -1.43
C VAL A 163 9.43 -3.95 -1.44
N GLU A 164 9.54 -2.69 -1.86
CA GLU A 164 8.43 -1.75 -1.86
C GLU A 164 8.23 -1.10 -3.21
N LEU A 165 6.95 -0.91 -3.57
CA LEU A 165 6.53 -0.14 -4.73
C LEU A 165 5.31 0.70 -4.36
N GLY A 166 5.51 2.00 -4.17
CA GLY A 166 4.48 2.87 -3.59
C GLY A 166 4.04 2.34 -2.21
N GLU A 167 2.75 2.04 -2.07
CA GLU A 167 2.20 1.45 -0.83
C GLU A 167 2.25 -0.09 -0.81
N ILE A 168 2.67 -0.75 -1.90
CA ILE A 168 2.83 -2.20 -1.96
C ILE A 168 4.13 -2.57 -1.25
N VAL A 169 4.02 -3.45 -0.27
CA VAL A 169 5.18 -3.95 0.49
C VAL A 169 5.14 -5.46 0.53
N LEU A 170 6.22 -6.10 0.05
CA LEU A 170 6.44 -7.54 0.17
C LEU A 170 7.72 -7.82 0.97
N PHE A 171 7.72 -8.93 1.68
CA PHE A 171 8.85 -9.40 2.49
C PHE A 171 9.36 -10.74 1.98
N ASN A 172 10.64 -11.05 2.24
CA ASN A 172 11.26 -12.33 1.91
C ASN A 172 11.16 -12.71 0.42
N VAL A 173 11.32 -11.71 -0.46
CA VAL A 173 11.12 -11.82 -1.91
C VAL A 173 12.32 -12.48 -2.56
N ASP A 174 12.09 -13.52 -3.36
CA ASP A 174 13.17 -14.20 -4.09
C ASP A 174 13.82 -13.30 -5.12
N ALA A 175 15.15 -13.28 -5.13
CA ALA A 175 15.96 -12.50 -6.07
C ALA A 175 17.22 -13.25 -6.51
N GLY A 176 17.70 -12.89 -7.71
CA GLY A 176 18.93 -13.40 -8.30
C GLY A 176 19.91 -12.27 -8.59
N VAL A 177 21.19 -12.51 -8.29
CA VAL A 177 22.31 -11.66 -8.71
C VAL A 177 23.11 -12.39 -9.76
N VAL A 178 23.29 -11.76 -10.92
CA VAL A 178 24.13 -12.28 -12.02
C VAL A 178 25.48 -11.58 -11.98
N GLU A 179 26.57 -12.35 -11.96
CA GLU A 179 27.91 -11.77 -12.02
C GLU A 179 28.15 -11.05 -13.36
N GLY A 180 28.85 -9.91 -13.30
CA GLY A 180 29.03 -9.03 -14.46
C GLY A 180 28.06 -7.86 -14.49
N GLY A 181 27.69 -7.43 -15.70
CA GLY A 181 26.97 -6.18 -15.96
C GLY A 181 25.55 -6.32 -16.54
N PHE A 182 25.03 -7.55 -16.68
CA PHE A 182 23.66 -7.80 -17.13
C PHE A 182 22.84 -8.45 -16.01
N PRO A 183 21.53 -8.13 -15.89
CA PRO A 183 20.79 -7.11 -16.65
C PRO A 183 21.30 -5.68 -16.35
N GLN A 184 21.06 -4.73 -17.26
CA GLN A 184 21.51 -3.33 -17.09
C GLN A 184 20.71 -2.63 -15.98
N ASP A 185 19.40 -2.85 -15.96
CA ASP A 185 18.48 -2.39 -14.92
C ASP A 185 18.08 -3.55 -14.00
N ILE A 186 17.56 -3.23 -12.81
CA ILE A 186 16.96 -4.22 -11.93
C ILE A 186 15.60 -4.63 -12.52
N LEU A 187 15.41 -5.93 -12.75
CA LEU A 187 14.17 -6.48 -13.26
C LEU A 187 13.21 -6.78 -12.10
N LEU A 188 11.98 -6.29 -12.17
CA LEU A 188 10.90 -6.66 -11.27
C LEU A 188 10.19 -7.88 -11.85
N GLY A 189 10.58 -9.06 -11.37
CA GLY A 189 10.06 -10.34 -11.85
C GLY A 189 8.86 -10.87 -11.07
N MET A 190 8.48 -12.09 -11.42
CA MET A 190 7.29 -12.78 -10.92
C MET A 190 7.34 -13.13 -9.43
N SER A 191 8.51 -13.17 -8.79
CA SER A 191 8.61 -13.30 -7.32
C SER A 191 7.96 -12.13 -6.57
N PHE A 192 7.86 -10.97 -7.22
CA PHE A 192 7.11 -9.82 -6.72
C PHE A 192 5.77 -9.68 -7.45
N LEU A 193 5.80 -9.60 -8.78
CA LEU A 193 4.60 -9.35 -9.60
C LEU A 193 3.53 -10.44 -9.43
N GLY A 194 3.93 -11.68 -9.16
CA GLY A 194 3.00 -12.80 -8.97
C GLY A 194 2.16 -12.69 -7.71
N GLN A 195 2.48 -11.78 -6.78
CA GLN A 195 1.68 -11.46 -5.59
C GLN A 195 0.67 -10.34 -5.83
N LEU A 196 0.63 -9.79 -7.05
CA LEU A 196 -0.20 -8.65 -7.42
C LEU A 196 -1.24 -9.05 -8.44
N ASP A 197 -2.32 -8.29 -8.46
CA ASP A 197 -3.23 -8.23 -9.58
C ASP A 197 -2.75 -7.16 -10.56
N MET A 198 -2.47 -7.59 -11.79
CA MET A 198 -1.93 -6.73 -12.84
C MET A 198 -2.99 -6.53 -13.92
N GLN A 199 -3.28 -5.27 -14.23
CA GLN A 199 -4.12 -4.89 -15.36
C GLN A 199 -3.32 -4.00 -16.31
N GLN A 200 -3.17 -4.46 -17.55
CA GLN A 200 -2.47 -3.71 -18.59
C GLN A 200 -3.45 -3.11 -19.58
N TYR A 201 -3.32 -1.80 -19.80
CA TYR A 201 -4.04 -1.02 -20.79
C TYR A 201 -3.08 -0.59 -21.91
N VAL A 202 -3.61 0.10 -22.92
CA VAL A 202 -2.81 0.63 -24.05
C VAL A 202 -1.77 1.65 -23.57
N ASP A 203 -2.13 2.47 -22.58
CA ASP A 203 -1.36 3.64 -22.16
C ASP A 203 -0.78 3.53 -20.74
N ARG A 204 -1.14 2.49 -19.98
CA ARG A 204 -0.73 2.33 -18.58
C ARG A 204 -0.81 0.88 -18.12
N MET A 205 -0.15 0.61 -17.00
CA MET A 205 -0.26 -0.62 -16.24
C MET A 205 -0.70 -0.28 -14.81
N GLU A 206 -1.63 -1.04 -14.27
CA GLU A 206 -2.06 -0.95 -12.88
C GLU A 206 -1.64 -2.22 -12.14
N LEU A 207 -0.99 -2.05 -11.00
CA LEU A 207 -0.55 -3.09 -10.10
C LEU A 207 -1.28 -2.91 -8.78
N MET A 208 -1.93 -3.96 -8.28
CA MET A 208 -2.73 -3.92 -7.05
C MET A 208 -2.32 -5.06 -6.14
N GLN A 209 -2.16 -4.79 -4.84
CA GLN A 209 -1.91 -5.85 -3.87
C GLN A 209 -3.16 -6.72 -3.70
N ARG A 210 -2.97 -8.06 -3.72
CA ARG A 210 -4.02 -9.04 -3.45
C ARG A 210 -4.50 -9.02 -1.99
#